data_AF-A0A945M849-F1
#
_entry.id   AF-A0A945M849-F1
#
_cell.length_a   1.000
_cell.length_b   1.000
_cell.length_c   1.000
_cell.angle_alpha   90.00
_cell.angle_beta   90.00
_cell.angle_gamma   90.00
#
_symmetry.space_group_name_H-M   'P 1'
#
loop_
_entity.id
_entity.type
_entity.pdbx_description
1 polymer ?
#
loop_
_entity_poly.entity_id
_entity_poly.type
_entity_poly.pdbx_seq_one_letter_code
_entity_poly.pdbx_strand_id
1 'polypeptide(L)'
;DEEKSRAKERVFSFRSRNHRWDPRNQRPELWHVYNCRVAQGESVRVFPLSNWTELDIWQYIYLEDIPIVPLYFAKPRPVVERGGMLVMVDDDRMPLDEGQEPEMRKVRFRTLGCYPLTGAIESDAEDLAGIVREMLLTRTSERQGRAIDHDQAGSMEKKKQEGYF
;
A
#
# COMPACT_ATOMS: atom_id res chain seq x y z
N ASP A 1 -1.71 -7.07 7.56
CA ASP A 1 -2.43 -6.55 6.37
C ASP A 1 -1.56 -5.88 5.32
N GLU A 2 -0.51 -5.15 5.65
CA GLU A 2 0.34 -4.56 4.61
C GLU A 2 1.42 -5.52 4.05
N GLU A 3 2.35 -6.02 4.88
CA GLU A 3 3.36 -7.03 4.46
C GLU A 3 4.03 -7.68 5.69
N LYS A 4 4.38 -8.98 5.62
CA LYS A 4 4.95 -9.72 6.78
C LYS A 4 6.28 -9.13 7.27
N SER A 5 7.07 -8.51 6.39
CA SER A 5 8.36 -7.88 6.71
C SER A 5 8.20 -6.63 7.59
N ARG A 6 7.02 -5.98 7.58
CA ARG A 6 6.71 -4.81 8.42
C ARG A 6 6.54 -5.14 9.90
N ALA A 7 6.35 -6.41 10.28
CA ALA A 7 6.23 -6.81 11.70
C ALA A 7 7.49 -6.51 12.53
N LYS A 8 8.64 -6.25 11.86
CA LYS A 8 9.90 -5.84 12.49
C LYS A 8 10.17 -4.34 12.35
N GLU A 9 9.26 -3.58 11.74
CA GLU A 9 9.42 -2.14 11.61
C GLU A 9 9.21 -1.43 12.94
N ARG A 10 9.93 -0.32 13.07
CA ARG A 10 9.90 0.60 14.20
C ARG A 10 9.16 1.86 13.79
N VAL A 11 8.63 2.61 14.75
CA VAL A 11 8.04 3.93 14.50
C VAL A 11 9.10 4.86 13.91
N PHE A 12 10.33 4.80 14.41
CA PHE A 12 11.47 5.59 13.93
C PHE A 12 12.47 4.71 13.15
N SER A 13 12.73 5.09 11.90
CA SER A 13 13.75 4.48 11.03
C SER A 13 14.87 5.49 10.79
N PHE A 14 16.02 5.27 11.43
CA PHE A 14 17.19 6.14 11.34
C PHE A 14 17.98 5.88 10.06
N ARG A 15 18.44 6.96 9.42
CA ARG A 15 19.21 6.96 8.18
C ARG A 15 20.52 7.71 8.37
N SER A 16 21.59 7.10 7.86
CA SER A 16 22.91 7.70 7.87
C SER A 16 22.98 8.92 6.94
N ARG A 17 24.11 9.62 6.96
CA ARG A 17 24.40 10.75 6.05
C ARG A 17 24.26 10.44 4.57
N ASN A 18 24.45 9.17 4.21
CA ASN A 18 24.31 8.68 2.84
C ASN A 18 22.91 8.09 2.58
N HIS A 19 21.92 8.44 3.42
CA HIS A 19 20.54 7.94 3.40
C HIS A 19 20.37 6.41 3.55
N ARG A 20 21.43 5.69 3.91
CA ARG A 20 21.38 4.23 4.10
C ARG A 20 20.78 3.86 5.45
N TRP A 21 20.01 2.76 5.46
CA TRP A 21 19.51 2.12 6.67
C TRP A 21 20.52 1.11 7.21
N ASP A 22 20.84 1.20 8.50
CA ASP A 22 21.72 0.27 9.21
C ASP A 22 20.96 -0.35 10.41
N PRO A 23 20.80 -1.69 10.46
CA PRO A 23 20.14 -2.38 11.57
C PRO A 23 20.73 -2.03 12.95
N ARG A 24 22.06 -1.83 13.04
CA ARG A 24 22.77 -1.58 14.30
C ARG A 24 22.52 -0.19 14.84
N ASN A 25 22.16 0.76 13.98
CA ASN A 25 21.86 2.15 14.35
C ASN A 25 20.37 2.36 14.70
N GLN A 26 19.54 1.32 14.57
CA GLN A 26 18.14 1.40 14.99
C GLN A 26 18.02 1.26 16.50
N ARG A 27 17.12 2.05 17.10
CA ARG A 27 17.03 2.19 18.55
C ARG A 27 15.85 1.40 19.10
N PRO A 28 15.98 0.81 20.30
CA PRO A 28 14.85 0.26 21.03
C PRO A 28 13.77 1.34 21.24
N GLU A 29 12.51 0.96 21.05
CA GLU A 29 11.34 1.79 21.34
C GLU A 29 10.62 1.11 22.51
N LEU A 30 10.83 1.64 23.70
CA LEU A 30 10.29 1.06 24.93
C LEU A 30 9.06 1.87 25.34
N TRP A 31 7.90 1.22 25.45
CA TRP A 31 6.60 1.87 25.69
C TRP A 31 6.32 2.97 24.65
N HIS A 32 6.08 4.20 25.10
CA HIS A 32 5.90 5.40 24.26
C HIS A 32 7.09 6.36 24.41
N VAL A 33 8.26 5.85 24.79
CA VAL A 33 9.49 6.63 24.93
C VAL A 33 10.35 6.44 23.68
N TYR A 34 10.53 7.53 22.94
CA TYR A 34 11.29 7.53 21.68
C TYR A 34 12.59 8.33 21.83
N ASN A 35 13.71 7.74 21.42
CA ASN A 35 14.98 8.46 21.35
C ASN A 35 15.14 9.10 19.96
N CYS A 36 14.75 10.36 19.83
CA CYS A 36 14.74 11.09 18.55
C CYS A 36 16.06 11.84 18.24
N ARG A 37 17.15 11.64 19.00
CA ARG A 37 18.41 12.37 18.77
C ARG A 37 18.99 12.03 17.40
N VAL A 38 19.32 13.01 16.57
CA VAL A 38 19.97 12.78 15.27
C VAL A 38 21.29 13.53 15.21
N ALA A 39 22.34 12.91 14.66
CA ALA A 39 23.60 13.62 14.45
C ALA A 39 23.49 14.53 13.21
N GLN A 40 24.38 15.51 13.10
CA GLN A 40 24.42 16.37 11.92
C GLN A 40 24.59 15.54 10.64
N GLY A 41 23.73 15.78 9.66
CA GLY A 41 23.68 15.07 8.38
C GLY A 41 22.89 13.75 8.41
N GLU A 42 22.50 13.23 9.57
CA GLU A 42 21.58 12.09 9.64
C GLU A 42 20.14 12.55 9.43
N SER A 43 19.28 11.60 9.04
CA SER A 43 17.84 11.83 8.92
C SER A 43 17.06 10.69 9.55
N VAL A 44 15.77 10.91 9.80
CA VAL A 44 14.88 9.90 10.37
C VAL A 44 13.56 9.89 9.61
N ARG A 45 12.99 8.70 9.44
CA ARG A 45 11.63 8.51 8.93
C ARG A 45 10.74 8.04 10.07
N VAL A 46 9.54 8.62 10.16
CA VAL A 46 8.60 8.35 11.24
C VAL A 46 7.31 7.79 10.66
N PHE A 47 6.83 6.70 11.23
CA PHE A 47 5.62 5.98 10.78
C PHE A 47 4.55 6.05 11.88
N PRO A 48 3.80 7.17 12.00
CA PRO A 48 2.85 7.36 13.10
C PRO A 48 1.67 6.38 13.08
N LEU A 49 1.38 5.81 11.91
CA LEU A 49 0.29 4.85 11.71
C LEU A 49 0.79 3.39 11.70
N SER A 50 2.01 3.12 12.18
CA SER A 50 2.60 1.76 12.10
C SER A 50 1.85 0.70 12.90
N ASN A 51 1.07 1.11 13.90
CA ASN A 51 0.23 0.24 14.72
C ASN A 51 -1.23 0.19 14.26
N TRP A 52 -1.58 0.88 13.18
CA TRP A 52 -2.93 0.87 12.61
C TRP A 52 -3.08 -0.27 11.62
N THR A 53 -4.22 -0.93 11.64
CA THR A 53 -4.66 -1.88 10.62
C THR A 53 -5.38 -1.14 9.49
N GLU A 54 -5.61 -1.82 8.36
CA GLU A 54 -6.40 -1.24 7.27
C GLU A 54 -7.83 -0.93 7.71
N LEU A 55 -8.41 -1.77 8.59
CA LEU A 55 -9.73 -1.53 9.16
C LEU A 55 -9.74 -0.25 10.01
N ASP A 56 -8.72 -0.02 10.83
CA ASP A 56 -8.61 1.20 11.65
C ASP A 56 -8.59 2.46 10.77
N ILE A 57 -7.84 2.40 9.66
CA ILE A 57 -7.76 3.51 8.69
C ILE A 57 -9.14 3.81 8.08
N TRP A 58 -9.84 2.79 7.58
CA TRP A 58 -11.16 3.00 6.96
C TRP A 58 -12.22 3.44 7.97
N GLN A 59 -12.21 2.90 9.19
CA GLN A 59 -13.10 3.33 10.25
C GLN A 59 -12.85 4.79 10.64
N TYR A 60 -11.60 5.21 10.74
CA TYR A 60 -11.26 6.59 11.07
C TYR A 60 -11.66 7.57 9.97
N ILE A 61 -11.40 7.23 8.70
CA ILE A 61 -11.87 8.01 7.55
C ILE A 61 -13.40 8.19 7.59
N TYR A 62 -14.13 7.14 7.95
CA TYR A 62 -15.59 7.17 8.08
C TYR A 62 -16.06 8.05 9.25
N LEU A 63 -15.44 7.91 10.43
CA LEU A 63 -15.83 8.66 11.63
C LEU A 63 -15.52 10.16 11.52
N GLU A 64 -14.41 10.50 10.88
CA GLU A 64 -13.93 11.88 10.73
C GLU A 64 -14.37 12.54 9.41
N ASP A 65 -15.20 11.87 8.61
CA ASP A 65 -15.71 12.34 7.31
C ASP A 65 -14.59 12.85 6.37
N ILE A 66 -13.50 12.07 6.27
CA ILE A 66 -12.33 12.46 5.47
C ILE A 66 -12.63 12.17 3.98
N PRO A 67 -12.52 13.17 3.08
CA PRO A 67 -12.71 12.94 1.66
C PRO A 67 -11.64 12.00 1.09
N ILE A 68 -12.06 11.02 0.28
CA ILE A 68 -11.16 10.09 -0.40
C ILE A 68 -11.31 10.12 -1.93
N VAL A 69 -10.31 9.57 -2.62
CA VAL A 69 -10.31 9.48 -4.08
C VAL A 69 -11.40 8.50 -4.56
N PRO A 70 -12.20 8.84 -5.59
CA PRO A 70 -13.30 7.99 -6.07
C PRO A 70 -12.90 6.59 -6.58
N LEU A 71 -11.62 6.36 -6.87
CA LEU A 71 -11.10 5.05 -7.29
C LEU A 71 -11.15 4.01 -6.17
N TYR A 72 -11.22 4.43 -4.90
CA TYR A 72 -11.40 3.53 -3.77
C TYR A 72 -12.82 2.92 -3.72
N PHE A 73 -13.79 3.53 -4.39
CA PHE A 73 -15.16 3.02 -4.46
C PHE A 73 -15.38 2.15 -5.70
N ALA A 74 -16.15 1.09 -5.52
CA ALA A 74 -16.56 0.18 -6.56
C ALA A 74 -17.40 0.91 -7.61
N LYS A 75 -17.02 0.77 -8.88
CA LYS A 75 -17.80 1.25 -10.03
C LYS A 75 -17.58 0.32 -11.23
N PRO A 76 -18.54 0.20 -12.15
CA PRO A 76 -18.32 -0.43 -13.44
C PRO A 76 -17.19 0.30 -14.19
N ARG A 77 -16.11 -0.41 -14.51
CA ARG A 77 -14.94 0.11 -15.23
C ARG A 77 -14.48 -0.92 -16.26
N PRO A 78 -13.99 -0.48 -17.43
CA PRO A 78 -13.37 -1.37 -18.41
C PRO A 78 -12.03 -1.88 -17.87
N VAL A 79 -11.85 -3.19 -17.82
CA VAL A 79 -10.64 -3.84 -17.34
C VAL A 79 -10.18 -4.93 -18.30
N VAL A 80 -8.89 -5.21 -18.28
CA VAL A 80 -8.30 -6.38 -18.94
C VAL A 80 -7.48 -7.18 -17.93
N GLU A 81 -7.49 -8.50 -18.05
CA GLU A 81 -6.67 -9.36 -17.20
C GLU A 81 -5.27 -9.50 -17.78
N ARG A 82 -4.25 -9.14 -17.00
CA ARG A 82 -2.82 -9.29 -17.36
C ARG A 82 -2.07 -9.90 -16.19
N GLY A 83 -1.51 -11.09 -16.39
CA GLY A 83 -0.72 -11.78 -15.36
C GLY A 83 -1.49 -12.02 -14.06
N GLY A 84 -2.81 -12.29 -14.14
CA GLY A 84 -3.68 -12.51 -12.98
C GLY A 84 -4.12 -11.23 -12.25
N MET A 85 -3.84 -10.05 -12.82
CA MET A 85 -4.24 -8.75 -12.29
C MET A 85 -5.27 -8.10 -13.22
N LEU A 86 -6.35 -7.55 -12.65
CA LEU A 86 -7.30 -6.71 -13.39
C LEU A 86 -6.69 -5.31 -13.54
N VAL A 87 -6.44 -4.89 -14.76
CA VAL A 87 -5.88 -3.58 -15.06
C VAL A 87 -6.96 -2.74 -15.73
N MET A 88 -7.25 -1.57 -15.17
CA MET A 88 -8.22 -0.63 -15.74
C MET A 88 -7.68 -0.04 -17.05
N VAL A 89 -8.53 -0.03 -18.08
CA VAL A 89 -8.22 0.62 -19.35
C VAL A 89 -8.77 2.03 -19.29
N ASP A 90 -7.89 3.04 -19.23
CA ASP A 90 -8.28 4.43 -19.01
C ASP A 90 -7.86 5.32 -20.20
N ASP A 91 -6.66 5.11 -20.73
CA ASP A 91 -6.13 5.85 -21.87
C ASP A 91 -5.14 5.05 -22.72
N ASP A 92 -4.54 5.73 -23.70
CA ASP A 92 -3.65 5.19 -24.72
C ASP A 92 -2.25 4.78 -24.20
N ARG A 93 -1.89 5.13 -22.95
CA ARG A 93 -0.60 4.72 -22.35
C ARG A 93 -0.53 3.22 -22.13
N MET A 94 -1.67 2.53 -22.16
CA MET A 94 -1.77 1.09 -22.03
C MET A 94 -2.30 0.47 -23.33
N PRO A 95 -1.42 0.19 -24.31
CA PRO A 95 -1.85 -0.49 -25.53
C PRO A 95 -2.35 -1.90 -25.20
N LEU A 96 -3.45 -2.30 -25.84
CA LEU A 96 -4.04 -3.63 -25.72
C LEU A 96 -3.24 -4.64 -26.54
N ASP A 97 -3.18 -5.88 -26.06
CA ASP A 97 -2.57 -6.98 -26.83
C ASP A 97 -3.52 -7.40 -27.98
N GLU A 98 -2.98 -8.07 -29.01
CA GLU A 98 -3.80 -8.52 -30.14
C GLU A 98 -4.96 -9.41 -29.69
N GLY A 99 -6.20 -9.02 -30.01
CA GLY A 99 -7.41 -9.74 -29.62
C GLY A 99 -7.87 -9.51 -28.19
N GLN A 100 -7.21 -8.64 -27.42
CA GLN A 100 -7.62 -8.28 -26.07
C GLN A 100 -8.71 -7.21 -26.11
N GLU A 101 -9.92 -7.55 -25.67
CA GLU A 101 -11.03 -6.60 -25.53
C GLU A 101 -11.30 -6.29 -24.06
N PRO A 102 -11.47 -5.01 -23.67
CA PRO A 102 -11.80 -4.65 -22.30
C PRO A 102 -13.19 -5.14 -21.90
N GLU A 103 -13.28 -5.76 -20.73
CA GLU A 103 -14.55 -6.18 -20.14
C GLU A 103 -15.00 -5.18 -19.08
N MET A 104 -16.29 -4.85 -19.06
CA MET A 104 -16.86 -4.03 -17.99
C MET A 104 -17.02 -4.87 -16.72
N ARG A 105 -16.27 -4.53 -15.68
CA ARG A 105 -16.38 -5.17 -14.36
C ARG A 105 -16.58 -4.14 -13.27
N LYS A 106 -17.29 -4.52 -12.21
CA LYS A 106 -17.47 -3.66 -11.04
C LYS A 106 -16.27 -3.84 -10.11
N VAL A 107 -15.38 -2.85 -10.13
CA VAL A 107 -14.07 -2.95 -9.47
C VAL A 107 -13.77 -1.72 -8.64
N ARG A 108 -12.88 -1.85 -7.66
CA ARG A 108 -12.26 -0.75 -6.90
C ARG A 108 -10.76 -0.97 -6.75
N PHE A 109 -10.06 0.02 -6.23
CA PHE A 109 -8.62 -0.07 -5.95
C PHE A 109 -8.36 -0.05 -4.44
N ARG A 110 -7.51 -0.95 -3.95
CA ARG A 110 -7.08 -0.99 -2.54
C ARG A 110 -5.80 -0.20 -2.29
N THR A 111 -4.84 -0.29 -3.21
CA THR A 111 -3.67 0.59 -3.28
C THR A 111 -3.78 1.45 -4.54
N LEU A 112 -3.23 2.66 -4.52
CA LEU A 112 -3.04 3.47 -5.73
C LEU A 112 -1.55 3.69 -5.95
N GLY A 113 -1.10 3.49 -7.18
CA GLY A 113 0.27 3.73 -7.62
C GLY A 113 0.28 4.35 -9.01
N CYS A 114 1.34 4.08 -9.79
CA CYS A 114 1.39 4.53 -11.17
C CYS A 114 0.43 3.72 -12.04
N TYR A 115 -0.19 4.39 -13.01
CA TYR A 115 -0.86 3.74 -14.14
C TYR A 115 0.18 3.22 -15.14
N PRO A 116 0.00 2.04 -15.78
CA PRO A 116 -1.06 1.03 -15.61
C PRO A 116 -0.66 -0.11 -14.64
N LEU A 117 0.16 0.18 -13.63
CA LEU A 117 0.75 -0.83 -12.73
C LEU A 117 -0.06 -1.09 -11.45
N THR A 118 -1.27 -0.54 -11.37
CA THR A 118 -2.14 -0.67 -10.19
C THR A 118 -3.26 -1.65 -10.53
N GLY A 119 -3.32 -2.77 -9.80
CA GLY A 119 -4.37 -3.76 -9.94
C GLY A 119 -5.68 -3.35 -9.27
N ALA A 120 -6.76 -3.47 -10.02
CA ALA A 120 -8.12 -3.38 -9.50
C ALA A 120 -8.54 -4.72 -8.87
N ILE A 121 -9.52 -4.65 -7.98
CA ILE A 121 -10.19 -5.82 -7.42
C ILE A 121 -11.69 -5.73 -7.67
N GLU A 122 -12.34 -6.87 -7.92
CA GLU A 122 -13.81 -6.91 -7.96
C GLU A 122 -14.38 -6.60 -6.58
N SER A 123 -15.41 -5.77 -6.53
CA SER A 123 -16.00 -5.29 -5.28
C SER A 123 -17.37 -4.68 -5.50
N ASP A 124 -18.22 -4.75 -4.48
CA ASP A 124 -19.53 -4.07 -4.42
C ASP A 124 -19.52 -2.84 -3.51
N ALA A 125 -18.36 -2.46 -2.94
CA ALA A 125 -18.23 -1.37 -1.99
C ALA A 125 -18.26 0.02 -2.67
N GLU A 126 -19.46 0.55 -2.90
CA GLU A 126 -19.68 1.85 -3.57
C GLU A 126 -19.49 3.08 -2.66
N ASP A 127 -19.39 2.86 -1.35
CA ASP A 127 -19.22 3.89 -0.33
C ASP A 127 -18.31 3.42 0.83
N LEU A 128 -18.00 4.32 1.76
CA LEU A 128 -17.12 4.02 2.91
C LEU A 128 -17.69 2.89 3.79
N ALA A 129 -19.00 2.89 4.03
CA ALA A 129 -19.65 1.84 4.82
C ALA A 129 -19.57 0.47 4.13
N GLY A 130 -19.65 0.42 2.80
CA GLY A 130 -19.41 -0.74 1.97
C GLY A 130 -17.98 -1.24 2.10
N ILE A 131 -16.98 -0.35 2.06
CA ILE A 131 -15.57 -0.72 2.21
C ILE A 131 -15.32 -1.31 3.59
N VAL A 132 -15.79 -0.67 4.66
CA VAL A 132 -15.64 -1.17 6.03
C VAL A 132 -16.28 -2.55 6.20
N ARG A 133 -17.50 -2.76 5.67
CA ARG A 133 -18.18 -4.07 5.70
C ARG A 133 -17.39 -5.13 4.93
N GLU A 134 -16.87 -4.79 3.76
CA GLU A 134 -16.06 -5.70 2.96
C GLU A 134 -14.79 -6.11 3.72
N MET A 135 -14.12 -5.18 4.40
CA MET A 135 -12.91 -5.46 5.19
C MET A 135 -13.18 -6.35 6.41
N LEU A 136 -14.35 -6.24 7.04
CA LEU A 136 -14.74 -7.13 8.15
C LEU A 136 -14.94 -8.59 7.70
N LEU A 137 -15.25 -8.81 6.43
CA LEU A 137 -15.51 -10.14 5.86
C LEU A 137 -14.31 -10.72 5.11
N THR A 138 -13.40 -9.86 4.66
CA THR A 138 -12.27 -10.20 3.80
C THR A 138 -11.06 -10.63 4.63
N ARG A 139 -10.35 -11.67 4.19
CA ARG A 139 -9.12 -12.18 4.83
C ARG A 139 -7.83 -11.88 4.06
N THR A 140 -7.90 -11.03 3.03
CA THR A 140 -6.78 -10.75 2.13
C THR A 140 -6.12 -9.40 2.41
N SER A 141 -4.79 -9.35 2.29
CA SER A 141 -3.96 -8.17 2.52
C SER A 141 -4.21 -7.04 1.52
N GLU A 142 -4.04 -5.80 1.97
CA GLU A 142 -4.19 -4.55 1.18
C GLU A 142 -3.38 -4.54 -0.12
N ARG A 143 -2.16 -5.09 -0.07
CA ARG A 143 -1.18 -5.07 -1.18
C ARG A 143 -1.29 -6.20 -2.19
N GLN A 144 -2.27 -7.10 -2.07
CA GLN A 144 -2.34 -8.29 -2.93
C GLN A 144 -2.42 -7.97 -4.44
N GLY A 145 -2.91 -6.78 -4.81
CA GLY A 145 -3.06 -6.34 -6.21
C GLY A 145 -1.86 -5.60 -6.83
N ARG A 146 -0.66 -5.63 -6.23
CA ARG A 146 0.54 -4.99 -6.80
C ARG A 146 1.44 -6.00 -7.51
N ALA A 147 1.64 -5.81 -8.81
CA ALA A 147 2.55 -6.63 -9.62
C ALA A 147 4.01 -6.63 -9.11
N ILE A 148 4.42 -5.61 -8.35
CA ILE A 148 5.78 -5.42 -7.83
C ILE A 148 6.05 -6.24 -6.54
N ASP A 149 5.00 -6.71 -5.86
CA ASP A 149 5.13 -7.35 -4.54
C ASP A 149 5.28 -8.89 -4.59
N HIS A 150 5.52 -9.46 -5.78
CA HIS A 150 5.86 -10.89 -5.96
C HIS A 150 7.29 -11.28 -5.50
N ASP A 151 8.02 -10.38 -4.84
CA ASP A 151 9.42 -10.60 -4.46
C ASP A 151 9.61 -11.43 -3.17
N GLN A 152 10.68 -12.23 -3.17
CA GLN A 152 11.09 -13.17 -2.13
C GLN A 152 11.18 -12.56 -0.71
N ALA A 153 10.99 -13.42 0.30
CA ALA A 153 11.16 -13.08 1.71
C ALA A 153 12.50 -12.37 1.98
N GLY A 154 12.46 -11.13 2.46
CA GLY A 154 13.64 -10.30 2.75
C GLY A 154 13.92 -9.17 1.74
N SER A 155 13.13 -9.03 0.66
CA SER A 155 13.36 -7.97 -0.34
C SER A 155 13.28 -6.55 0.25
N MET A 156 12.44 -6.32 1.26
CA MET A 156 12.25 -5.02 1.91
C MET A 156 13.48 -4.53 2.68
N GLU A 157 14.14 -5.39 3.47
CA GLU A 157 15.37 -4.99 4.19
C GLU A 157 16.48 -4.62 3.20
N LYS A 158 16.59 -5.39 2.10
CA LYS A 158 17.52 -5.12 1.02
C LYS A 158 17.20 -3.80 0.30
N LYS A 159 15.93 -3.57 -0.07
CA LYS A 159 15.44 -2.32 -0.67
C LYS A 159 15.69 -1.10 0.24
N LYS A 160 15.61 -1.26 1.57
CA LYS A 160 15.98 -0.21 2.55
C LYS A 160 17.48 0.08 2.59
N GLN A 161 18.32 -0.95 2.51
CA GLN A 161 19.77 -0.79 2.44
C GLN A 161 20.21 -0.15 1.11
N GLU A 162 19.52 -0.48 0.03
CA GLU A 162 19.73 0.08 -1.32
C GLU A 162 19.18 1.50 -1.48
N GLY A 163 18.40 2.00 -0.50
CA GLY A 163 17.88 3.36 -0.48
C GLY A 163 16.60 3.57 -1.30
N TYR A 164 15.94 2.49 -1.71
CA TYR A 164 14.65 2.52 -2.43
C TYR A 164 13.51 3.06 -1.57
N PHE A 165 13.60 2.78 -0.27
CA PHE A 165 12.80 3.40 0.78
C PHE A 165 13.69 4.33 1.54
#